data_AF-A0A1I5GVB9-F1
#
_entry.id   AF-A0A1I5GVB9-F1
#
_cell.length_a   1.000
_cell.length_b   1.000
_cell.length_c   1.000
_cell.angle_alpha   90.00
_cell.angle_beta   90.00
_cell.angle_gamma   90.00
#
_symmetry.space_group_name_H-M   'P 1'
#
loop_
_entity.id
_entity.type
_entity.pdbx_description
1 polymer ?
#
loop_
_entity_poly.entity_id
_entity_poly.type
_entity_poly.pdbx_seq_one_letter_code
_entity_poly.pdbx_strand_id
1 'polypeptide(L)'
;MSAVGESVPMTAVEDGLAHEVGAEDLSAGSEVGRYRALCGAVIGPAALTVPAGAPCRSCAVEVAPPGPEAAGVDARRSRRAAASWLRALRARTARRDAGATLSGVADDVAA
;
A
#
# COMPACT_ATOMS: atom_id res chain seq x y z
N MET A 1 10.29 -13.95 25.31
CA MET A 1 9.12 -13.25 24.74
C MET A 1 9.67 -12.16 23.85
N SER A 2 9.71 -12.40 22.52
CA SER A 2 10.31 -11.47 21.57
C SER A 2 9.47 -10.21 21.47
N ALA A 3 10.08 -9.04 21.67
CA ALA A 3 9.42 -7.77 21.45
C ALA A 3 9.03 -7.67 19.96
N VAL A 4 7.74 -7.46 19.72
CA VAL A 4 7.25 -6.90 18.46
C VAL A 4 8.03 -5.61 18.21
N GLY A 5 8.51 -5.38 16.99
CA GLY A 5 9.37 -4.26 16.63
C GLY A 5 8.87 -2.94 17.22
N GLU A 6 9.74 -2.27 17.96
CA GLU A 6 9.43 -1.02 18.66
C GLU A 6 9.25 0.10 17.62
N SER A 7 8.03 0.65 17.57
CA SER A 7 7.70 1.83 16.75
C SER A 7 7.21 2.96 17.65
N VAL A 8 7.41 4.19 17.19
CA VAL A 8 6.95 5.41 17.89
C VAL A 8 6.00 6.19 16.97
N PRO A 9 4.84 6.65 17.48
CA PRO A 9 3.95 7.49 16.72
C PRO A 9 4.54 8.89 16.51
N MET A 10 4.50 9.37 15.27
CA MET A 10 4.99 10.69 14.87
C MET A 10 3.93 11.40 14.02
N THR A 11 3.52 12.60 14.45
CA THR A 11 2.56 13.41 13.67
C THR A 11 3.28 14.10 12.52
N ALA A 12 2.78 13.93 11.31
CA ALA A 12 3.35 14.53 10.11
C ALA A 12 2.85 15.95 9.88
N VAL A 13 3.72 16.85 9.44
CA VAL A 13 3.35 18.24 9.06
C VAL A 13 2.47 18.25 7.82
N GLU A 14 2.67 17.29 6.92
CA GLU A 14 2.07 17.26 5.59
C GLU A 14 0.57 16.92 5.60
N ASP A 15 0.17 15.98 6.44
CA ASP A 15 -1.20 15.47 6.49
C ASP A 15 -1.86 15.58 7.89
N GLY A 16 -1.10 15.97 8.92
CA GLY A 16 -1.59 16.07 10.29
C GLY A 16 -1.96 14.73 10.92
N LEU A 17 -1.57 13.60 10.32
CA LEU A 17 -1.83 12.26 10.83
C LEU A 17 -0.63 11.76 11.64
N ALA A 18 -0.92 10.94 12.65
CA ALA A 18 0.10 10.20 13.39
C ALA A 18 0.45 8.91 12.66
N HIS A 19 1.71 8.80 12.23
CA HIS A 19 2.26 7.62 11.57
C HIS A 19 3.24 6.89 12.49
N GLU A 20 3.32 5.57 12.36
CA GLU A 20 4.26 4.76 13.13
C GLU A 20 5.62 4.74 12.43
N VAL A 21 6.69 5.04 13.17
CA VAL A 21 8.08 5.02 12.67
C VAL A 21 8.85 3.94 13.44
N GLY A 22 9.47 3.00 12.71
CA GLY A 22 10.29 1.94 13.30
C GLY A 22 11.62 2.46 13.87
N ALA A 23 12.22 1.74 14.81
CA ALA A 23 13.47 2.13 15.47
C ALA A 23 14.65 2.41 14.50
N GLU A 24 14.75 1.62 13.43
CA GLU A 24 15.75 1.81 12.37
C GLU A 24 15.54 3.12 11.60
N ASP A 25 14.28 3.44 11.27
CA ASP A 25 13.91 4.63 10.51
C ASP A 25 13.96 5.89 11.38
N LEU A 26 13.72 5.77 12.69
CA LEU A 26 13.93 6.85 13.67
C LEU A 26 15.39 7.29 13.70
N SER A 27 16.31 6.34 13.73
CA SER A 27 17.75 6.62 13.77
C SER A 27 18.21 7.30 12.48
N ALA A 28 17.86 6.73 11.33
CA ALA A 28 18.23 7.26 10.02
C ALA A 28 17.61 8.64 9.73
N GLY A 29 16.35 8.86 10.14
CA GLY A 29 15.65 10.10 9.87
C GLY A 29 16.14 11.31 10.66
N SER A 30 16.82 11.08 11.78
CA SER A 30 17.32 12.14 12.67
C SER A 30 18.36 13.06 12.01
N GLU A 31 19.14 12.55 11.06
CA GLU A 31 20.18 13.32 10.36
C GLU A 31 19.59 14.34 9.37
N VAL A 32 18.43 14.04 8.80
CA VAL A 32 17.81 14.81 7.71
C VAL A 32 16.49 15.48 8.15
N GLY A 33 15.99 15.14 9.34
CA GLY A 33 14.70 15.61 9.85
C GLY A 33 13.49 15.06 9.09
N ARG A 34 13.65 13.89 8.44
CA ARG A 34 12.59 13.21 7.69
C ARG A 34 12.59 11.74 8.01
N TYR A 35 11.42 11.19 8.28
CA TYR A 35 11.26 9.84 8.81
C TYR A 35 10.43 8.99 7.86
N ARG A 36 10.85 7.74 7.66
CA ARG A 36 10.05 6.77 6.90
C ARG A 36 9.12 6.04 7.86
N ALA A 37 7.83 6.18 7.64
CA ALA A 37 6.80 5.47 8.40
C ALA A 37 6.61 4.04 7.90
N LEU A 38 6.04 3.18 8.74
CA LEU A 38 5.69 1.79 8.40
C LEU A 38 4.74 1.70 7.19
N CYS A 39 3.89 2.70 6.98
CA CYS A 39 3.02 2.78 5.79
C CYS A 39 3.76 3.12 4.49
N GLY A 40 5.07 3.39 4.56
CA GLY A 40 5.94 3.76 3.44
C GLY A 40 6.01 5.27 3.14
N ALA A 41 5.24 6.10 3.86
CA ALA A 41 5.32 7.55 3.73
C ALA A 41 6.63 8.09 4.30
N VAL A 42 7.17 9.15 3.68
CA VAL A 42 8.28 9.94 4.24
C VAL A 42 7.69 11.23 4.78
N ILE A 43 7.86 11.47 6.07
CA ILE A 43 7.18 12.55 6.80
C ILE A 43 8.17 13.49 7.48
N GLY A 44 7.80 14.76 7.60
CA GLY A 44 8.42 15.71 8.52
C GLY A 44 7.69 15.72 9.87
N PRO A 45 8.39 15.70 11.02
CA PRO A 45 7.73 15.74 12.32
C PRO A 45 7.08 17.11 12.55
N ALA A 46 5.83 17.11 13.00
CA ALA A 46 5.17 18.31 13.47
C ALA A 46 5.88 18.87 14.72
N ALA A 47 5.79 20.19 14.91
CA ALA A 47 6.30 20.83 16.11
C ALA A 47 5.61 20.25 17.35
N LEU A 48 6.34 20.11 18.45
CA LEU A 48 5.82 19.53 19.71
C LEU A 48 4.67 20.34 20.34
N THR A 49 4.47 21.59 19.90
CA THR A 49 3.34 22.44 20.29
C THR A 49 2.05 22.09 19.55
N VAL A 50 2.12 21.31 18.48
CA VAL A 50 0.96 20.84 17.73
C VAL A 50 0.35 19.64 18.46
N PRO A 51 -0.99 19.58 18.63
CA PRO A 51 -1.65 18.41 19.18
C PRO A 51 -1.34 17.15 18.37
N ALA A 52 -1.34 15.99 19.02
CA ALA A 52 -1.14 14.72 18.34
C ALA A 52 -2.20 14.52 17.23
N GLY A 53 -1.73 14.10 16.06
CA GLY A 53 -2.57 13.80 14.91
C GLY A 53 -3.45 12.57 15.13
N ALA A 54 -4.51 12.45 14.33
CA ALA A 54 -5.30 11.22 14.29
C ALA A 54 -4.46 10.07 13.70
N PRO A 55 -4.62 8.82 14.16
CA PRO A 55 -3.81 7.71 13.69
C PRO A 55 -4.00 7.45 12.19
N CYS A 56 -2.89 7.29 11.48
CA CYS A 56 -2.87 6.87 10.10
C CYS A 56 -3.46 5.46 9.99
N ARG A 57 -4.52 5.33 9.17
CA ARG A 57 -5.24 4.05 9.03
C ARG A 57 -4.35 2.93 8.51
N SER A 58 -3.41 3.24 7.61
CA SER A 58 -2.48 2.25 7.08
C SER A 58 -1.51 1.76 8.17
N CYS A 59 -0.94 2.67 8.96
CA CYS A 59 -0.09 2.30 10.10
C CYS A 59 -0.87 1.48 11.13
N ALA A 60 -2.11 1.85 11.43
CA ALA A 60 -2.95 1.13 12.40
C ALA A 60 -3.26 -0.32 11.97
N VAL A 61 -3.34 -0.61 10.67
CA VAL A 61 -3.55 -1.96 10.14
C VAL A 61 -2.28 -2.81 10.26
N GLU A 62 -1.10 -2.24 10.01
CA GLU A 62 0.17 -2.96 10.14
C GLU A 62 0.49 -3.32 11.60
N VAL A 63 0.03 -2.52 12.56
CA VAL A 63 0.23 -2.77 14.00
C VAL A 63 -0.76 -3.79 14.57
N ALA A 64 -1.92 -4.00 13.94
CA ALA A 64 -2.93 -4.95 14.40
C ALA A 64 -3.01 -6.16 13.45
N PRO A 65 -2.45 -7.34 13.81
CA PRO A 65 -2.75 -8.54 13.04
C PRO A 65 -4.27 -8.77 13.06
N PRO A 66 -4.93 -8.91 11.90
CA PRO A 66 -6.36 -9.16 11.88
C PRO A 66 -6.65 -10.47 12.62
N GLY A 67 -7.55 -10.39 13.62
CA GLY A 67 -7.99 -11.58 14.35
C GLY A 67 -8.52 -12.66 13.39
N PRO A 68 -8.38 -13.95 13.74
CA PRO A 68 -8.61 -15.07 12.82
C PRO A 68 -10.04 -15.12 12.23
N GLU A 69 -11.03 -14.57 12.93
CA GLU A 69 -12.43 -14.48 12.52
C GLU A 69 -12.66 -13.50 11.35
N ALA A 70 -12.08 -12.30 11.41
CA ALA A 70 -12.26 -11.27 10.38
C ALA A 70 -11.55 -11.62 9.07
N ALA A 71 -10.39 -12.30 9.17
CA ALA A 71 -9.62 -12.75 8.02
C ALA A 71 -10.43 -13.72 7.11
N GLY A 72 -11.32 -14.54 7.66
CA GLY A 72 -12.03 -15.58 6.90
C GLY A 72 -13.04 -15.05 5.88
N VAL A 73 -13.83 -14.03 6.25
CA VAL A 73 -14.90 -13.47 5.39
C VAL A 73 -14.31 -12.51 4.36
N ASP A 74 -13.40 -11.63 4.78
CA ASP A 74 -12.78 -10.65 3.90
C ASP A 74 -11.80 -11.30 2.92
N ALA A 75 -11.08 -12.35 3.31
CA ALA A 75 -10.23 -13.07 2.37
C ALA A 75 -11.04 -13.80 1.30
N ARG A 76 -12.23 -14.35 1.62
CA ARG A 76 -13.12 -14.95 0.61
C ARG A 76 -13.65 -13.91 -0.37
N ARG A 77 -14.09 -12.75 0.14
CA ARG A 77 -14.56 -11.63 -0.70
C ARG A 77 -13.44 -11.10 -1.59
N SER A 78 -12.26 -10.85 -1.01
CA SER A 78 -11.06 -10.37 -1.71
C SER A 78 -10.62 -11.33 -2.82
N ARG A 79 -10.55 -12.65 -2.53
CA ARG A 79 -10.22 -13.67 -3.55
C ARG A 79 -11.22 -13.68 -4.71
N ARG A 80 -12.52 -13.51 -4.45
CA ARG A 80 -13.54 -13.44 -5.52
C ARG A 80 -13.36 -12.20 -6.40
N ALA A 81 -13.12 -11.04 -5.78
CA ALA A 81 -12.89 -9.78 -6.49
C ALA A 81 -11.60 -9.82 -7.34
N ALA A 82 -10.51 -10.32 -6.77
CA ALA A 82 -9.25 -10.53 -7.50
C ALA A 82 -9.44 -11.50 -8.68
N ALA A 83 -10.14 -12.62 -8.47
CA ALA A 83 -10.41 -13.58 -9.53
C ALA A 83 -11.26 -12.98 -10.67
N SER A 84 -12.27 -12.15 -10.36
CA SER A 84 -13.04 -11.46 -11.41
C SER A 84 -12.19 -10.46 -12.19
N TRP A 85 -11.34 -9.70 -11.49
CA TRP A 85 -10.45 -8.74 -12.13
C TRP A 85 -9.43 -9.43 -13.05
N LEU A 86 -8.82 -10.53 -12.59
CA LEU A 86 -7.89 -11.32 -13.40
C LEU A 86 -8.56 -11.91 -14.65
N ARG A 87 -9.80 -12.41 -14.54
CA ARG A 87 -10.56 -12.89 -15.71
C ARG A 87 -10.82 -11.77 -16.71
N ALA A 88 -11.22 -10.59 -16.24
CA ALA A 88 -11.46 -9.43 -17.10
C ALA A 88 -10.18 -8.94 -17.78
N LEU A 89 -9.04 -8.98 -17.09
CA LEU A 89 -7.74 -8.65 -17.67
C LEU A 89 -7.37 -9.62 -18.79
N ARG A 90 -7.45 -10.93 -18.54
CA ARG A 90 -7.18 -11.98 -19.55
C ARG A 90 -8.08 -11.85 -20.78
N ALA A 91 -9.36 -11.55 -20.59
CA ALA A 91 -10.27 -11.34 -21.72
C ALA A 91 -9.89 -10.09 -22.54
N ARG A 92 -9.41 -9.02 -21.90
CA ARG A 92 -8.95 -7.81 -22.59
C ARG A 92 -7.65 -8.05 -23.35
N THR A 93 -6.69 -8.79 -22.78
CA THR A 93 -5.44 -9.12 -23.47
C THR A 93 -5.70 -10.02 -24.66
N ALA A 94 -6.53 -11.07 -24.50
CA ALA A 94 -6.89 -11.96 -25.62
C ALA A 94 -7.57 -11.21 -26.79
N ARG A 95 -8.42 -10.21 -26.51
CA ARG A 95 -9.00 -9.36 -27.55
C ARG A 95 -7.97 -8.46 -28.24
N ARG A 96 -6.96 -7.98 -27.51
CA ARG A 96 -5.85 -7.24 -28.11
C ARG A 96 -5.01 -8.13 -29.01
N ASP A 97 -4.69 -9.33 -28.56
CA ASP A 97 -3.91 -10.29 -29.34
C ASP A 97 -4.66 -10.72 -30.60
N ALA A 98 -5.98 -10.99 -30.49
CA ALA A 98 -6.83 -11.29 -31.63
C ALA A 98 -7.01 -10.09 -32.59
N GLY A 99 -7.02 -8.86 -32.07
CA GLY A 99 -7.03 -7.65 -32.90
C GLY A 99 -5.69 -7.42 -33.62
N ALA A 100 -4.58 -7.73 -32.96
CA ALA A 100 -3.24 -7.66 -33.54
C ALA A 100 -3.04 -8.70 -34.64
N THR A 101 -3.57 -9.92 -34.47
CA THR A 101 -3.53 -10.94 -35.53
C THR A 101 -4.41 -10.57 -36.72
N LEU A 102 -5.57 -9.94 -36.51
CA LEU A 102 -6.42 -9.45 -37.62
C LEU A 102 -5.82 -8.25 -38.34
N SER A 103 -5.11 -7.36 -37.63
CA SER A 103 -4.41 -6.22 -38.25
C SER A 103 -3.19 -6.68 -39.06
N GLY A 104 -2.46 -7.71 -38.62
CA GLY A 104 -1.31 -8.25 -39.36
C GLY A 104 -1.69 -8.98 -40.65
N VAL A 105 -2.90 -9.56 -40.74
CA VAL A 105 -3.38 -10.21 -41.97
C VAL A 105 -3.86 -9.18 -43.01
N ALA A 106 -4.20 -7.95 -42.60
CA ALA A 106 -4.61 -6.89 -43.54
C ALA A 106 -3.42 -6.29 -44.32
N ASP A 107 -2.21 -6.33 -43.77
CA ASP A 107 -1.00 -5.80 -44.42
C ASP A 107 -0.40 -6.79 -45.46
N ASP A 108 -0.70 -8.09 -45.39
CA ASP A 108 -0.19 -9.12 -46.31
C ASP A 108 -1.03 -9.31 -47.59
N VAL A 109 -2.21 -8.68 -47.70
CA VAL A 109 -3.08 -8.78 -48.90
C VAL A 109 -2.85 -7.63 -49.89
N ALA A 110 -1.98 -6.67 -49.56
CA ALA A 110 -1.66 -5.49 -50.37
C ALA A 110 -0.20 -5.45 -50.86
N ALA A 111 0.42 -6.61 -51.10
CA ALA A 111 1.77 -6.74 -51.69
C ALA A 111 1.74 -7.56 -53.00
#